data_AF-A0A1Y0FZ37-F1
#
_entry.id   AF-A0A1Y0FZ37-F1
#
_cell.length_a   1.000
_cell.length_b   1.000
_cell.length_c   1.000
_cell.angle_alpha   90.00
_cell.angle_beta   90.00
_cell.angle_gamma   90.00
#
_symmetry.space_group_name_H-M   'P 1'
#
loop_
_entity.id
_entity.type
_entity.pdbx_description
1 polymer ?
#
loop_
_entity_poly.entity_id
_entity_poly.type
_entity_poly.pdbx_seq_one_letter_code
_entity_poly.pdbx_strand_id
1 'polypeptide(L)'
;MSNLSSFNADWVSPPGATLLDFMEEQGKTLRQLANEMECSISLLKNLSQGSIIIDSDLANTLSQVTGVSTKFWLSREEQYRENLKKVSLLKSDESEWLSNLPTADMVNLGWIQKPDNKARKLITCLDYFGVVSVDHWRSKYANMIGETAFRISDKFSHKQESIASWLRQGEIQVSSHHCLPWDKDKLIETIPNLRSLTKDPNPVSFIPKLRALLADCGVLLAIVRSPRHCPASGAAYWLGRNKPLIIMSFKYLTDDHFWFTFFHEIGHLVLHPNYSLILETSEATLSDIEDEANKFSENILIPTEYERELQKLNSTDLRGILKLARKIGVSNGIVVGQLQHKSIIPKSALRKLKVSYSWKDLVIL
;
A
#
# COMPACT_ATOMS: atom_id res chain seq x y z
N MET A 1 36.32 8.62 33.65
CA MET A 1 35.84 7.29 33.22
C MET A 1 34.33 7.37 33.07
N SER A 2 33.87 7.72 31.87
CA SER A 2 32.44 7.78 31.53
C SER A 2 32.01 6.40 31.04
N ASN A 3 31.17 5.72 31.80
CA ASN A 3 30.49 4.50 31.37
C ASN A 3 29.66 4.84 30.11
N LEU A 4 30.19 4.49 28.94
CA LEU A 4 29.41 4.33 27.73
C LEU A 4 28.49 3.13 27.99
N SER A 5 27.26 3.42 28.38
CA SER A 5 26.17 2.47 28.31
C SER A 5 26.19 1.87 26.90
N SER A 6 26.51 0.58 26.79
CA SER A 6 26.48 -0.15 25.53
C SER A 6 25.08 -0.02 24.94
N PHE A 7 24.96 0.77 23.88
CA PHE A 7 23.74 0.87 23.09
C PHE A 7 23.55 -0.47 22.38
N ASN A 8 22.74 -1.35 22.98
CA ASN A 8 22.43 -2.66 22.43
C ASN A 8 21.15 -2.54 21.61
N ALA A 9 21.27 -2.01 20.40
CA ALA A 9 20.18 -2.08 19.44
C ALA A 9 20.07 -3.53 18.96
N ASP A 10 18.88 -4.13 19.08
CA ASP A 10 18.58 -5.43 18.48
C ASP A 10 18.47 -5.23 16.96
N TRP A 11 19.60 -5.28 16.26
CA TRP A 11 19.64 -5.14 14.80
C TRP A 11 19.15 -6.43 14.15
N VAL A 12 17.92 -6.37 13.64
CA VAL A 12 17.26 -7.51 12.98
C VAL A 12 17.63 -7.58 11.50
N SER A 13 17.82 -6.45 10.80
CA SER A 13 18.14 -6.42 9.37
C SER A 13 19.51 -7.04 9.06
N PRO A 14 19.88 -7.36 7.81
CA PRO A 14 21.25 -7.72 7.42
C PRO A 14 22.24 -6.56 7.48
N PRO A 15 23.53 -6.76 7.79
CA PRO A 15 24.51 -5.67 7.80
C PRO A 15 24.62 -4.96 6.45
N GLY A 16 24.47 -5.69 5.35
CA GLY A 16 24.44 -5.07 4.02
C GLY A 16 23.21 -4.18 3.76
N ALA A 17 22.17 -4.17 4.60
CA ALA A 17 21.11 -3.17 4.53
C ALA A 17 21.63 -1.80 5.00
N THR A 18 22.42 -1.77 6.07
CA THR A 18 23.08 -0.55 6.56
C THR A 18 24.02 0.04 5.50
N LEU A 19 24.64 -0.80 4.67
CA LEU A 19 25.42 -0.35 3.51
C LEU A 19 24.56 0.38 2.48
N LEU A 20 23.33 -0.08 2.22
CA LEU A 20 22.41 0.58 1.28
C LEU A 20 21.96 1.95 1.82
N ASP A 21 21.67 2.05 3.12
CA ASP A 21 21.30 3.32 3.76
C ASP A 21 22.41 4.37 3.57
N PHE A 22 23.67 3.99 3.81
CA PHE A 22 24.82 4.87 3.57
C PHE A 22 24.99 5.26 2.09
N MET A 23 24.68 4.35 1.17
CA MET A 23 24.74 4.65 -0.26
C MET A 23 23.69 5.68 -0.67
N GLU A 24 22.48 5.57 -0.12
CA GLU A 24 21.39 6.50 -0.38
C GLU A 24 21.75 7.91 0.12
N GLU A 25 22.30 8.02 1.35
CA GLU A 25 22.81 9.28 1.90
C GLU A 25 23.91 9.92 1.03
N GLN A 26 24.73 9.09 0.38
CA GLN A 26 25.81 9.55 -0.52
C GLN A 26 25.37 9.71 -1.98
N GLY A 27 24.12 9.43 -2.33
CA GLY A 27 23.62 9.47 -3.71
C GLY A 27 24.32 8.46 -4.64
N LYS A 28 24.84 7.36 -4.12
CA LYS A 28 25.62 6.36 -4.88
C LYS A 28 24.75 5.20 -5.36
N THR A 29 25.02 4.74 -6.59
CA THR A 29 24.37 3.55 -7.16
C THR A 29 25.11 2.25 -6.80
N LEU A 30 24.41 1.12 -6.81
CA LEU A 30 25.00 -0.23 -6.58
C LEU A 30 26.17 -0.55 -7.53
N ARG A 31 26.13 -0.03 -8.76
CA ARG A 31 27.20 -0.23 -9.74
C ARG A 31 28.45 0.57 -9.38
N GLN A 32 28.29 1.80 -8.89
CA GLN A 32 29.44 2.60 -8.42
C GLN A 32 30.10 1.96 -7.21
N LEU A 33 29.29 1.49 -6.25
CA LEU A 33 29.83 0.78 -5.09
C LEU A 33 30.56 -0.51 -5.48
N ALA A 34 30.02 -1.29 -6.43
CA ALA A 34 30.67 -2.52 -6.90
C ALA A 34 32.06 -2.24 -7.48
N ASN A 35 32.20 -1.13 -8.21
CA ASN A 35 33.48 -0.70 -8.76
C ASN A 35 34.43 -0.22 -7.66
N GLU A 36 33.96 0.57 -6.69
CA GLU A 36 34.77 1.06 -5.55
C GLU A 36 35.28 -0.08 -4.65
N MET A 37 34.48 -1.13 -4.49
CA MET A 37 34.84 -2.34 -3.73
C MET A 37 35.56 -3.41 -4.57
N GLU A 38 35.80 -3.16 -5.86
CA GLU A 38 36.36 -4.13 -6.81
C GLU A 38 35.65 -5.49 -6.80
N CYS A 39 34.32 -5.50 -6.65
CA CYS A 39 33.53 -6.71 -6.48
C CYS A 39 32.38 -6.82 -7.49
N SER A 40 31.79 -8.01 -7.60
CA SER A 40 30.60 -8.18 -8.46
C SER A 40 29.36 -7.54 -7.85
N ILE A 41 28.46 -7.01 -8.69
CA ILE A 41 27.13 -6.54 -8.25
C ILE A 41 26.35 -7.66 -7.56
N SER A 42 26.58 -8.92 -7.96
CA SER A 42 25.98 -10.09 -7.31
C SER A 42 26.45 -10.25 -5.87
N LEU A 43 27.71 -9.97 -5.58
CA LEU A 43 28.25 -9.99 -4.21
C LEU A 43 27.53 -8.96 -3.34
N LEU A 44 27.38 -7.71 -3.84
CA LEU A 44 26.68 -6.66 -3.10
C LEU A 44 25.20 -6.98 -2.85
N LYS A 45 24.51 -7.57 -3.84
CA LYS A 45 23.13 -8.04 -3.65
C LYS A 45 23.04 -9.13 -2.58
N ASN A 46 23.97 -10.07 -2.57
CA ASN A 46 23.99 -11.13 -1.57
C ASN A 46 24.38 -10.60 -0.18
N LEU A 47 25.27 -9.61 -0.13
CA LEU A 47 25.65 -8.90 1.08
C LEU A 47 24.47 -8.11 1.67
N SER A 48 23.73 -7.37 0.84
CA SER A 48 22.51 -6.67 1.25
C SER A 48 21.42 -7.62 1.73
N GLN A 49 21.44 -8.85 1.23
CA GLN A 49 20.55 -9.93 1.67
C GLN A 49 21.07 -10.71 2.88
N GLY A 50 22.23 -10.38 3.45
CA GLY A 50 22.80 -11.07 4.61
C GLY A 50 23.13 -12.54 4.37
N SER A 51 23.23 -12.96 3.11
CA SER A 51 23.63 -14.31 2.72
C SER A 51 25.16 -14.45 2.65
N ILE A 52 25.88 -13.33 2.59
CA ILE A 52 27.34 -13.28 2.71
C ILE A 52 27.73 -12.88 4.13
N ILE A 53 28.76 -13.54 4.65
CA ILE A 53 29.37 -13.21 5.94
C ILE A 53 30.32 -12.03 5.74
N ILE A 54 30.21 -11.03 6.60
CA ILE A 54 31.24 -9.98 6.68
C ILE A 54 32.38 -10.50 7.55
N ASP A 55 33.41 -11.01 6.90
CA ASP A 55 34.67 -11.32 7.54
C ASP A 55 35.53 -10.05 7.73
N SER A 56 36.72 -10.22 8.30
CA SER A 56 37.62 -9.10 8.58
C SER A 56 38.07 -8.35 7.31
N ASP A 57 38.29 -9.08 6.22
CA ASP A 57 38.73 -8.49 4.95
C ASP A 57 37.60 -7.68 4.33
N LEU A 58 36.39 -8.22 4.28
CA LEU A 58 35.23 -7.51 3.77
C LEU A 58 34.86 -6.31 4.65
N ALA A 59 34.99 -6.42 5.98
CA ALA A 59 34.79 -5.30 6.89
C ALA A 59 35.79 -4.16 6.66
N ASN A 60 37.05 -4.48 6.33
CA ASN A 60 38.07 -3.49 5.99
C ASN A 60 37.72 -2.78 4.68
N THR A 61 37.33 -3.53 3.64
CA THR A 61 36.88 -2.95 2.36
C THR A 61 35.67 -2.04 2.56
N LEU A 62 34.68 -2.49 3.33
CA LEU A 62 33.51 -1.67 3.67
C LEU A 62 33.91 -0.41 4.43
N SER A 63 34.88 -0.50 5.35
CA SER A 63 35.36 0.66 6.10
C SER A 63 36.02 1.71 5.21
N GLN A 64 36.76 1.30 4.19
CA GLN A 64 37.40 2.22 3.24
C GLN A 64 36.37 2.95 2.39
N VAL A 65 35.30 2.26 1.99
CA VAL A 65 34.31 2.81 1.07
C VAL A 65 33.22 3.63 1.78
N THR A 66 32.84 3.24 2.99
CA THR A 66 31.78 3.90 3.76
C THR A 66 32.30 4.93 4.77
N GLY A 67 33.59 4.88 5.12
CA GLY A 67 34.17 5.68 6.21
C GLY A 67 33.79 5.18 7.61
N VAL A 68 33.04 4.09 7.72
CA VAL A 68 32.58 3.50 8.98
C VAL A 68 33.54 2.42 9.43
N SER A 69 33.99 2.44 10.69
CA SER A 69 35.07 1.56 11.16
C SER A 69 34.83 0.07 10.91
N THR A 70 35.90 -0.69 10.61
CA THR A 70 35.89 -2.17 10.52
C THR A 70 35.20 -2.82 11.73
N LYS A 71 35.47 -2.30 12.93
CA LYS A 71 34.87 -2.80 14.18
C LYS A 71 33.35 -2.69 14.20
N PHE A 72 32.81 -1.61 13.65
CA PHE A 72 31.36 -1.44 13.51
C PHE A 72 30.79 -2.56 12.64
N TRP A 73 31.33 -2.77 11.44
CA TRP A 73 30.84 -3.80 10.51
C TRP A 73 30.88 -5.21 11.09
N LEU A 74 31.98 -5.55 11.77
CA LEU A 74 32.12 -6.85 12.45
C LEU A 74 31.12 -7.01 13.61
N SER A 75 30.96 -5.99 14.45
CA SER A 75 29.99 -6.00 15.55
C SER A 75 28.56 -6.14 15.03
N ARG A 76 28.27 -5.47 13.91
CA ARG A 76 26.98 -5.49 13.26
C ARG A 76 26.69 -6.90 12.68
N GLU A 77 27.67 -7.52 12.04
CA GLU A 77 27.57 -8.90 11.55
C GLU A 77 27.40 -9.91 12.69
N GLU A 78 28.17 -9.77 13.77
CA GLU A 78 28.04 -10.61 14.95
C GLU A 78 26.61 -10.57 15.51
N GLN A 79 26.07 -9.37 15.74
CA GLN A 79 24.69 -9.18 16.23
C GLN A 79 23.65 -9.78 15.29
N TYR A 80 23.81 -9.62 13.97
CA TYR A 80 22.94 -10.24 12.98
C TYR A 80 22.96 -11.77 13.06
N ARG A 81 24.16 -12.36 13.14
CA ARG A 81 24.33 -13.81 13.21
C ARG A 81 23.84 -14.37 14.53
N GLU A 82 24.01 -13.66 15.64
CA GLU A 82 23.41 -14.01 16.93
C GLU A 82 21.88 -14.00 16.85
N ASN A 83 21.29 -12.99 16.21
CA ASN A 83 19.84 -12.93 16.00
C ASN A 83 19.35 -14.05 15.06
N LEU A 84 20.12 -14.41 14.03
CA LEU A 84 19.87 -15.59 13.21
C LEU A 84 20.04 -16.92 13.96
N LYS A 85 20.77 -16.97 15.07
CA LYS A 85 20.90 -18.18 15.90
C LYS A 85 19.73 -18.37 16.88
N LYS A 86 18.98 -17.31 17.20
CA LYS A 86 17.78 -17.35 18.07
C LYS A 86 16.56 -18.09 17.47
N VAL A 87 16.74 -18.82 16.38
CA VAL A 87 15.67 -19.46 15.57
C VAL A 87 15.06 -20.68 16.21
N SER A 88 15.82 -21.35 17.08
CA SER A 88 15.29 -22.39 17.96
C SER A 88 14.53 -21.82 19.18
N LEU A 89 14.45 -20.48 19.31
CA LEU A 89 13.88 -19.75 20.45
C LEU A 89 12.84 -18.71 20.03
N LEU A 90 12.26 -18.81 18.81
CA LEU A 90 11.14 -17.96 18.43
C LEU A 90 10.10 -18.01 19.56
N LYS A 91 9.75 -16.84 20.08
CA LYS A 91 8.69 -16.77 21.09
C LYS A 91 7.39 -17.26 20.43
N SER A 92 6.48 -17.82 21.23
CA SER A 92 5.23 -18.38 20.70
C SER A 92 4.44 -17.35 19.88
N ASP A 93 4.50 -16.08 20.28
CA ASP A 93 3.80 -14.97 19.66
C ASP A 93 4.41 -14.53 18.32
N GLU A 94 5.74 -14.60 18.16
CA GLU A 94 6.43 -14.36 16.88
C GLU A 94 6.10 -15.45 15.86
N SER A 95 6.04 -16.71 16.32
CA SER A 95 5.67 -17.83 15.46
C SER A 95 4.22 -17.73 14.99
N GLU A 96 3.31 -17.29 15.85
CA GLU A 96 1.91 -17.05 15.50
C GLU A 96 1.79 -15.92 14.47
N TRP A 97 2.39 -14.76 14.73
CA TRP A 97 2.40 -13.63 13.81
C TRP A 97 2.94 -14.00 12.41
N LEU A 98 4.06 -14.74 12.36
CA LEU A 98 4.63 -15.21 11.09
C LEU A 98 3.75 -16.21 10.34
N SER A 99 2.90 -16.93 11.05
CA SER A 99 1.98 -17.90 10.45
C SER A 99 0.77 -17.22 9.80
N ASN A 100 0.34 -16.07 10.34
CA ASN A 100 -0.78 -15.29 9.84
C ASN A 100 -0.41 -14.38 8.65
N LEU A 101 0.86 -13.98 8.53
CA LEU A 101 1.31 -13.15 7.41
C LEU A 101 1.16 -13.86 6.04
N PRO A 102 0.68 -13.16 5.00
CA PRO A 102 0.53 -13.71 3.65
C PRO A 102 1.86 -13.79 2.89
N THR A 103 2.91 -14.30 3.54
CA THR A 103 4.29 -14.32 3.03
C THR A 103 4.44 -14.99 1.66
N ALA A 104 3.65 -16.01 1.35
CA ALA A 104 3.64 -16.62 0.02
C ALA A 104 3.20 -15.61 -1.06
N ASP A 105 2.15 -14.83 -0.79
CA ASP A 105 1.71 -13.78 -1.72
C ASP A 105 2.69 -12.63 -1.77
N MET A 106 3.27 -12.22 -0.64
CA MET A 106 4.29 -11.16 -0.60
C MET A 106 5.50 -11.53 -1.48
N VAL A 107 5.93 -12.80 -1.47
CA VAL A 107 6.98 -13.30 -2.37
C VAL A 107 6.51 -13.31 -3.82
N ASN A 108 5.31 -13.85 -4.10
CA ASN A 108 4.77 -13.94 -5.46
C ASN A 108 4.53 -12.56 -6.11
N LEU A 109 4.21 -11.56 -5.29
CA LEU A 109 4.02 -10.17 -5.70
C LEU A 109 5.35 -9.38 -5.74
N GLY A 110 6.47 -10.01 -5.35
CA GLY A 110 7.80 -9.41 -5.37
C GLY A 110 8.07 -8.39 -4.25
N TRP A 111 7.25 -8.35 -3.20
CA TRP A 111 7.39 -7.42 -2.08
C TRP A 111 8.54 -7.80 -1.16
N ILE A 112 8.78 -9.11 -1.02
CA ILE A 112 9.90 -9.65 -0.26
C ILE A 112 10.60 -10.76 -1.04
N GLN A 113 11.88 -10.97 -0.75
CA GLN A 113 12.62 -12.13 -1.23
C GLN A 113 12.15 -13.39 -0.50
N LYS A 114 12.18 -14.54 -1.19
CA LYS A 114 11.81 -15.82 -0.59
C LYS A 114 12.77 -16.17 0.55
N PRO A 115 12.29 -16.29 1.80
CA PRO A 115 13.14 -16.70 2.91
C PRO A 115 13.49 -18.18 2.79
N ASP A 116 14.72 -18.53 3.17
CA ASP A 116 15.28 -19.88 3.17
C ASP A 116 14.95 -20.66 4.45
N ASN A 117 14.77 -19.95 5.57
CA ASN A 117 14.43 -20.54 6.86
C ASN A 117 13.52 -19.62 7.70
N LYS A 118 13.06 -20.11 8.86
CA LYS A 118 12.15 -19.36 9.76
C LYS A 118 12.79 -18.08 10.32
N ALA A 119 14.10 -18.07 10.60
CA ALA A 119 14.86 -16.88 11.02
C ALA A 119 14.72 -15.77 9.99
N ARG A 120 15.07 -16.13 8.77
CA ARG A 120 15.13 -15.22 7.65
C ARG A 120 13.74 -14.72 7.37
N LYS A 121 12.73 -15.57 7.49
CA LYS A 121 11.32 -15.16 7.41
C LYS A 121 11.00 -14.07 8.43
N LEU A 122 11.35 -14.24 9.72
CA LEU A 122 11.13 -13.22 10.75
C LEU A 122 11.80 -11.91 10.38
N ILE A 123 13.10 -11.97 10.11
CA ILE A 123 13.93 -10.80 9.79
C ILE A 123 13.39 -10.07 8.57
N THR A 124 13.16 -10.80 7.48
CA THR A 124 12.63 -10.23 6.23
C THR A 124 11.26 -9.59 6.42
N CYS A 125 10.39 -10.17 7.25
CA CYS A 125 9.07 -9.57 7.52
C CYS A 125 9.20 -8.30 8.38
N LEU A 126 10.01 -8.32 9.44
CA LEU A 126 10.26 -7.15 10.28
C LEU A 126 10.87 -5.99 9.48
N ASP A 127 11.86 -6.31 8.63
CA ASP A 127 12.51 -5.38 7.70
C ASP A 127 11.50 -4.79 6.70
N TYR A 128 10.69 -5.63 6.07
CA TYR A 128 9.61 -5.20 5.16
C TYR A 128 8.67 -4.19 5.83
N PHE A 129 8.27 -4.44 7.08
CA PHE A 129 7.41 -3.52 7.84
C PHE A 129 8.12 -2.27 8.37
N GLY A 130 9.45 -2.23 8.32
CA GLY A 130 10.26 -1.16 8.92
C GLY A 130 10.16 -1.13 10.44
N VAL A 131 10.06 -2.29 11.09
CA VAL A 131 9.89 -2.43 12.55
C VAL A 131 10.95 -3.37 13.12
N VAL A 132 11.32 -3.14 14.38
CA VAL A 132 12.39 -3.90 15.07
C VAL A 132 11.87 -5.13 15.83
N SER A 133 10.55 -5.24 16.02
CA SER A 133 9.93 -6.35 16.75
C SER A 133 8.45 -6.50 16.40
N VAL A 134 7.85 -7.64 16.76
CA VAL A 134 6.41 -7.87 16.59
C VAL A 134 5.58 -6.93 17.47
N ASP A 135 6.06 -6.55 18.66
CA ASP A 135 5.38 -5.55 19.51
C ASP A 135 5.36 -4.15 18.89
N HIS A 136 6.46 -3.75 18.22
CA HIS A 136 6.47 -2.52 17.45
C HIS A 136 5.49 -2.60 16.27
N TRP A 137 5.44 -3.74 15.57
CA TRP A 137 4.44 -3.98 14.53
C TRP A 137 3.00 -3.87 15.07
N ARG A 138 2.70 -4.46 16.23
CA ARG A 138 1.38 -4.40 16.89
C ARG A 138 1.00 -2.95 17.20
N SER A 139 1.94 -2.20 17.79
CA SER A 139 1.73 -0.80 18.14
C SER A 139 1.48 0.08 16.92
N LYS A 140 2.15 -0.19 15.80
CA LYS A 140 2.06 0.59 14.57
C LYS A 140 0.82 0.23 13.72
N TYR A 141 0.60 -1.05 13.46
CA TYR A 141 -0.45 -1.51 12.53
C TYR A 141 -1.62 -2.15 13.25
N ALA A 142 -1.39 -3.07 14.19
CA ALA A 142 -2.49 -3.80 14.81
C ALA A 142 -3.42 -2.88 15.63
N ASN A 143 -2.87 -1.86 16.29
CA ASN A 143 -3.69 -0.86 16.98
C ASN A 143 -4.45 0.04 15.99
N MET A 144 -3.80 0.52 14.93
CA MET A 144 -4.45 1.34 13.89
C MET A 144 -5.58 0.55 13.19
N ILE A 145 -5.31 -0.69 12.79
CA ILE A 145 -6.29 -1.60 12.18
C ILE A 145 -7.32 -2.02 13.22
N GLY A 146 -6.92 -2.24 14.47
CA GLY A 146 -7.76 -2.63 15.60
C GLY A 146 -8.75 -1.54 16.00
N GLU A 147 -8.38 -0.27 16.00
CA GLU A 147 -9.29 0.85 16.25
C GLU A 147 -10.39 0.93 15.17
N THR A 148 -10.06 0.59 13.92
CA THR A 148 -11.04 0.35 12.85
C THR A 148 -11.80 -0.98 12.98
N ALA A 149 -11.14 -2.05 13.46
CA ALA A 149 -11.62 -3.44 13.45
C ALA A 149 -12.30 -3.91 14.75
N PHE A 150 -12.18 -3.20 15.88
CA PHE A 150 -13.01 -3.39 17.08
C PHE A 150 -14.50 -3.17 16.79
N ARG A 151 -14.82 -2.73 15.56
CA ARG A 151 -16.15 -2.48 15.03
C ARG A 151 -16.52 -3.43 13.90
N ILE A 152 -15.73 -4.48 13.61
CA ILE A 152 -16.00 -5.49 12.58
C ILE A 152 -15.81 -6.88 13.21
N SER A 153 -16.69 -7.83 12.87
CA SER A 153 -16.82 -9.15 13.51
C SER A 153 -15.51 -9.92 13.76
N ASP A 154 -15.51 -10.86 14.70
CA ASP A 154 -14.37 -11.73 15.09
C ASP A 154 -13.61 -12.38 13.90
N LYS A 155 -14.27 -12.55 12.74
CA LYS A 155 -13.66 -13.05 11.49
C LYS A 155 -12.61 -12.11 10.89
N PHE A 156 -12.56 -10.85 11.32
CA PHE A 156 -11.61 -9.84 10.83
C PHE A 156 -10.24 -9.93 11.51
N SER A 157 -10.17 -10.52 12.71
CA SER A 157 -8.92 -10.70 13.46
C SER A 157 -7.86 -11.46 12.65
N HIS A 158 -8.25 -12.52 11.93
CA HIS A 158 -7.36 -13.33 11.09
C HIS A 158 -6.90 -12.66 9.77
N LYS A 159 -7.31 -11.41 9.51
CA LYS A 159 -6.98 -10.67 8.27
C LYS A 159 -6.07 -9.47 8.51
N GLN A 160 -5.76 -9.13 9.76
CA GLN A 160 -5.01 -7.92 10.12
C GLN A 160 -3.61 -7.92 9.50
N GLU A 161 -2.92 -9.05 9.50
CA GLU A 161 -1.60 -9.20 8.91
C GLU A 161 -1.62 -9.01 7.39
N SER A 162 -2.65 -9.52 6.71
CA SER A 162 -2.82 -9.31 5.26
C SER A 162 -3.13 -7.85 4.91
N ILE A 163 -3.97 -7.18 5.71
CA ILE A 163 -4.28 -5.76 5.54
C ILE A 163 -3.02 -4.92 5.81
N ALA A 164 -2.33 -5.16 6.93
CA ALA A 164 -1.09 -4.46 7.25
C ALA A 164 -0.04 -4.61 6.15
N SER A 165 0.14 -5.83 5.63
CA SER A 165 1.06 -6.07 4.51
C SER A 165 0.68 -5.23 3.28
N TRP A 166 -0.61 -5.11 2.98
CA TRP A 166 -1.10 -4.29 1.86
C TRP A 166 -0.91 -2.78 2.10
N LEU A 167 -1.25 -2.29 3.29
CA LEU A 167 -1.04 -0.89 3.68
C LEU A 167 0.44 -0.52 3.58
N ARG A 168 1.32 -1.35 4.13
CA ARG A 168 2.78 -1.16 4.08
C ARG A 168 3.29 -1.11 2.64
N GLN A 169 2.80 -1.97 1.75
CA GLN A 169 3.23 -1.90 0.35
C GLN A 169 2.84 -0.56 -0.29
N GLY A 170 1.68 0.00 0.08
CA GLY A 170 1.29 1.34 -0.32
C GLY A 170 2.25 2.41 0.19
N GLU A 171 2.63 2.36 1.48
CA GLU A 171 3.65 3.26 2.06
C GLU A 171 4.97 3.19 1.29
N ILE A 172 5.45 1.98 1.00
CA ILE A 172 6.71 1.75 0.27
C ILE A 172 6.62 2.36 -1.13
N GLN A 173 5.51 2.13 -1.86
CA GLN A 173 5.32 2.63 -3.22
C GLN A 173 5.39 4.16 -3.30
N VAL A 174 4.86 4.86 -2.29
CA VAL A 174 4.79 6.33 -2.28
C VAL A 174 5.93 7.00 -1.50
N SER A 175 6.84 6.23 -0.92
CA SER A 175 7.92 6.75 -0.05
C SER A 175 8.79 7.82 -0.72
N SER A 176 9.06 7.68 -2.01
CA SER A 176 9.83 8.63 -2.84
C SER A 176 8.97 9.68 -3.54
N HIS A 177 7.64 9.60 -3.40
CA HIS A 177 6.72 10.52 -4.07
C HIS A 177 6.57 11.82 -3.27
N HIS A 178 6.57 12.93 -4.00
CA HIS A 178 6.42 14.26 -3.46
C HIS A 178 5.02 14.79 -3.77
N CYS A 179 4.41 15.47 -2.81
CA CYS A 179 3.15 16.18 -2.94
C CYS A 179 3.25 17.53 -2.22
N LEU A 180 2.34 18.45 -2.56
CA LEU A 180 2.19 19.72 -1.84
C LEU A 180 1.65 19.48 -0.42
N PRO A 181 1.62 20.49 0.46
CA PRO A 181 0.90 20.38 1.72
C PRO A 181 -0.57 20.02 1.49
N TRP A 182 -1.13 19.19 2.39
CA TRP A 182 -2.56 18.83 2.35
C TRP A 182 -3.45 20.07 2.32
N ASP A 183 -4.34 20.13 1.34
CA ASP A 183 -5.32 21.19 1.17
C ASP A 183 -6.68 20.57 0.81
N LYS A 184 -7.59 20.56 1.80
CA LYS A 184 -8.93 20.00 1.66
C LYS A 184 -9.77 20.77 0.65
N ASP A 185 -9.70 22.10 0.66
CA ASP A 185 -10.54 22.94 -0.20
C ASP A 185 -10.09 22.79 -1.65
N LYS A 186 -8.78 22.75 -1.88
CA LYS A 186 -8.21 22.44 -3.20
C LYS A 186 -8.57 21.04 -3.69
N LEU A 187 -8.62 20.03 -2.80
CA LEU A 187 -9.10 18.69 -3.18
C LEU A 187 -10.55 18.76 -3.67
N ILE A 188 -11.43 19.46 -2.93
CA ILE A 188 -12.85 19.62 -3.30
C ILE A 188 -12.97 20.31 -4.67
N GLU A 189 -12.23 21.40 -4.89
CA GLU A 189 -12.18 22.10 -6.17
C GLU A 189 -11.65 21.23 -7.33
N THR A 190 -10.81 20.25 -7.01
CA THR A 190 -10.18 19.34 -7.99
C THR A 190 -11.07 18.14 -8.36
N ILE A 191 -12.12 17.83 -7.58
CA ILE A 191 -13.04 16.71 -7.83
C ILE A 191 -13.61 16.68 -9.26
N PRO A 192 -14.08 17.80 -9.86
CA PRO A 192 -14.57 17.78 -11.25
C PRO A 192 -13.51 17.31 -12.25
N ASN A 193 -12.25 17.67 -12.04
CA ASN A 193 -11.12 17.25 -12.89
C ASN A 193 -10.85 15.76 -12.74
N LEU A 194 -10.82 15.25 -11.50
CA LEU A 194 -10.69 13.81 -11.21
C LEU A 194 -11.84 13.02 -11.85
N ARG A 195 -13.06 13.51 -11.71
CA ARG A 195 -14.27 12.90 -12.29
C ARG A 195 -14.23 12.85 -13.81
N SER A 196 -13.64 13.85 -14.46
CA SER A 196 -13.50 13.86 -15.92
C SER A 196 -12.64 12.70 -16.45
N LEU A 197 -11.70 12.19 -15.64
CA LEU A 197 -10.83 11.07 -15.99
C LEU A 197 -11.57 9.73 -16.07
N THR A 198 -12.78 9.64 -15.50
CA THR A 198 -13.62 8.43 -15.62
C THR A 198 -13.91 8.04 -17.07
N LYS A 199 -13.87 9.00 -18.00
CA LYS A 199 -14.10 8.77 -19.43
C LYS A 199 -12.91 8.12 -20.16
N ASP A 200 -11.72 8.14 -19.56
CA ASP A 200 -10.53 7.52 -20.12
C ASP A 200 -10.49 6.04 -19.72
N PRO A 201 -10.64 5.09 -20.66
CA PRO A 201 -10.66 3.67 -20.33
C PRO A 201 -9.26 3.11 -20.03
N ASN A 202 -8.19 3.87 -20.25
CA ASN A 202 -6.83 3.35 -20.17
C ASN A 202 -6.13 3.75 -18.86
N PRO A 203 -5.90 2.80 -17.93
CA PRO A 203 -5.22 3.08 -16.65
C PRO A 203 -3.82 3.67 -16.83
N VAL A 204 -3.11 3.29 -17.89
CA VAL A 204 -1.77 3.82 -18.19
C VAL A 204 -1.81 5.33 -18.46
N SER A 205 -2.93 5.83 -18.97
CA SER A 205 -3.13 7.26 -19.25
C SER A 205 -3.70 8.01 -18.05
N PHE A 206 -4.72 7.47 -17.36
CA PHE A 206 -5.42 8.23 -16.32
C PHE A 206 -4.75 8.18 -14.95
N ILE A 207 -4.05 7.10 -14.58
CA ILE A 207 -3.43 6.98 -13.24
C ILE A 207 -2.32 8.03 -13.02
N PRO A 208 -1.41 8.30 -13.99
CA PRO A 208 -0.44 9.39 -13.82
C PRO A 208 -1.11 10.75 -13.63
N LYS A 209 -2.21 11.01 -14.33
CA LYS A 209 -3.01 12.25 -14.19
C LYS A 209 -3.69 12.32 -12.82
N LEU A 210 -4.24 11.20 -12.33
CA LEU A 210 -4.78 11.10 -10.98
C LEU A 210 -3.73 11.43 -9.93
N ARG A 211 -2.55 10.79 -10.01
CA ARG A 211 -1.43 11.05 -9.09
C ARG A 211 -1.02 12.52 -9.09
N ALA A 212 -0.91 13.14 -10.27
CA ALA A 212 -0.55 14.56 -10.38
C ALA A 212 -1.59 15.49 -9.71
N LEU A 213 -2.88 15.32 -10.06
CA LEU A 213 -3.96 16.12 -9.49
C LEU A 213 -4.07 15.96 -7.97
N LEU A 214 -3.89 14.73 -7.47
CA LEU A 214 -3.90 14.44 -6.03
C LEU A 214 -2.67 15.02 -5.32
N ALA A 215 -1.48 14.90 -5.93
CA ALA A 215 -0.24 15.45 -5.37
C ALA A 215 -0.32 16.98 -5.23
N ASP A 216 -0.99 17.67 -6.16
CA ASP A 216 -1.25 19.11 -6.06
C ASP A 216 -2.16 19.47 -4.87
N CYS A 217 -2.99 18.54 -4.40
CA CYS A 217 -3.84 18.69 -3.21
C CYS A 217 -3.15 18.16 -1.93
N GLY A 218 -1.93 17.65 -2.05
CA GLY A 218 -1.18 17.02 -0.97
C GLY A 218 -1.56 15.56 -0.66
N VAL A 219 -2.30 14.90 -1.55
CA VAL A 219 -2.71 13.49 -1.42
C VAL A 219 -1.77 12.59 -2.21
N LEU A 220 -1.31 11.50 -1.59
CA LEU A 220 -0.58 10.43 -2.26
C LEU A 220 -1.55 9.33 -2.72
N LEU A 221 -1.22 8.69 -3.85
CA LEU A 221 -2.00 7.57 -4.41
C LEU A 221 -1.10 6.39 -4.73
N ALA A 222 -1.35 5.27 -4.05
CA ALA A 222 -0.73 3.97 -4.31
C ALA A 222 -1.71 3.03 -5.04
N ILE A 223 -1.18 2.26 -6.00
CA ILE A 223 -1.94 1.23 -6.71
C ILE A 223 -1.28 -0.10 -6.39
N VAL A 224 -1.92 -0.87 -5.50
CA VAL A 224 -1.29 -2.06 -4.90
C VAL A 224 -2.23 -3.24 -4.97
N ARG A 225 -1.81 -4.32 -5.62
CA ARG A 225 -2.57 -5.57 -5.64
C ARG A 225 -2.71 -6.13 -4.23
N SER A 226 -3.93 -6.40 -3.79
CA SER A 226 -4.17 -6.98 -2.47
C SER A 226 -3.67 -8.45 -2.41
N PRO A 227 -3.02 -8.87 -1.30
CA PRO A 227 -2.70 -10.28 -1.09
C PRO A 227 -3.98 -11.07 -0.78
N ARG A 228 -3.90 -12.40 -0.73
CA ARG A 228 -5.05 -13.20 -0.30
C ARG A 228 -5.45 -12.81 1.12
N HIS A 229 -6.73 -12.98 1.41
CA HIS A 229 -7.35 -12.65 2.70
C HIS A 229 -7.35 -11.15 3.07
N CYS A 230 -6.83 -10.25 2.23
CA CYS A 230 -7.10 -8.82 2.34
C CYS A 230 -8.42 -8.50 1.61
N PRO A 231 -9.48 -8.11 2.33
CA PRO A 231 -10.79 -7.89 1.71
C PRO A 231 -10.94 -6.50 1.08
N ALA A 232 -10.04 -5.56 1.38
CA ALA A 232 -10.20 -4.15 1.05
C ALA A 232 -10.08 -3.84 -0.44
N SER A 233 -11.00 -3.01 -0.96
CA SER A 233 -10.90 -2.47 -2.32
C SER A 233 -10.15 -1.13 -2.33
N GLY A 234 -10.29 -0.36 -1.25
CA GLY A 234 -9.64 0.92 -1.01
C GLY A 234 -9.26 1.11 0.46
N ALA A 235 -8.38 2.08 0.71
CA ALA A 235 -8.06 2.59 2.04
C ALA A 235 -7.62 4.05 1.96
N ALA A 236 -8.03 4.84 2.96
CA ALA A 236 -7.62 6.23 3.14
C ALA A 236 -7.12 6.42 4.58
N TYR A 237 -5.89 6.93 4.72
CA TYR A 237 -5.28 7.17 6.02
C TYR A 237 -4.15 8.20 5.95
N TRP A 238 -3.69 8.65 7.12
CA TRP A 238 -2.67 9.70 7.24
C TRP A 238 -1.28 9.12 7.50
N LEU A 239 -0.32 9.43 6.62
CA LEU A 239 1.10 9.24 6.87
C LEU A 239 1.63 10.39 7.74
N GLY A 240 1.84 10.12 9.03
CA GLY A 240 2.17 11.18 9.98
C GLY A 240 1.00 12.14 10.19
N ARG A 241 1.27 13.44 10.36
CA ARG A 241 0.22 14.41 10.75
C ARG A 241 -0.61 14.94 9.58
N ASN A 242 0.01 15.23 8.43
CA ASN A 242 -0.63 16.04 7.37
C ASN A 242 -0.42 15.47 5.95
N LYS A 243 -0.17 14.18 5.79
CA LYS A 243 0.06 13.58 4.46
C LYS A 243 -0.90 12.41 4.20
N PRO A 244 -2.08 12.67 3.64
CA PRO A 244 -3.05 11.62 3.35
C PRO A 244 -2.56 10.73 2.21
N LEU A 245 -2.86 9.43 2.34
CA LEU A 245 -2.58 8.40 1.37
C LEU A 245 -3.88 7.65 1.05
N ILE A 246 -4.17 7.52 -0.24
CA ILE A 246 -5.16 6.60 -0.78
C ILE A 246 -4.44 5.39 -1.37
N ILE A 247 -4.89 4.18 -1.00
CA ILE A 247 -4.42 2.93 -1.62
C ILE A 247 -5.59 2.28 -2.34
N MET A 248 -5.40 1.96 -3.62
CA MET A 248 -6.41 1.28 -4.43
C MET A 248 -5.95 -0.13 -4.81
N SER A 249 -6.80 -1.13 -4.56
CA SER A 249 -6.46 -2.53 -4.88
C SER A 249 -6.93 -2.99 -6.25
N PHE A 250 -7.71 -2.18 -6.98
CA PHE A 250 -8.30 -2.58 -8.27
C PHE A 250 -9.09 -3.91 -8.18
N LYS A 251 -9.66 -4.20 -7.01
CA LYS A 251 -10.56 -5.35 -6.82
C LYS A 251 -11.67 -5.32 -7.86
N TYR A 252 -12.05 -6.49 -8.37
CA TYR A 252 -12.99 -6.70 -9.49
C TYR A 252 -12.53 -6.23 -10.88
N LEU A 253 -11.47 -5.41 -10.98
CA LEU A 253 -10.86 -4.98 -12.25
C LEU A 253 -11.87 -4.39 -13.24
N THR A 254 -12.84 -3.61 -12.77
CA THR A 254 -13.76 -2.87 -13.64
C THR A 254 -13.81 -1.40 -13.26
N ASP A 255 -14.09 -0.55 -14.25
CA ASP A 255 -14.13 0.90 -14.10
C ASP A 255 -15.16 1.37 -13.07
N ASP A 256 -16.36 0.78 -13.07
CA ASP A 256 -17.41 1.14 -12.11
C ASP A 256 -17.00 0.90 -10.66
N HIS A 257 -16.40 -0.26 -10.36
CA HIS A 257 -15.91 -0.57 -9.02
C HIS A 257 -14.72 0.31 -8.62
N PHE A 258 -13.76 0.50 -9.53
CA PHE A 258 -12.60 1.35 -9.27
C PHE A 258 -13.00 2.79 -8.95
N TRP A 259 -13.80 3.41 -9.82
CA TRP A 259 -14.17 4.82 -9.67
C TRP A 259 -15.09 5.05 -8.47
N PHE A 260 -16.02 4.12 -8.19
CA PHE A 260 -16.84 4.20 -6.99
C PHE A 260 -15.98 4.16 -5.72
N THR A 261 -15.08 3.18 -5.62
CA THR A 261 -14.17 3.04 -4.47
C THR A 261 -13.27 4.28 -4.37
N PHE A 262 -12.72 4.77 -5.47
CA PHE A 262 -11.83 5.93 -5.47
C PHE A 262 -12.50 7.19 -4.90
N PHE A 263 -13.72 7.50 -5.34
CA PHE A 263 -14.45 8.65 -4.79
C PHE A 263 -14.98 8.42 -3.38
N HIS A 264 -15.19 7.16 -2.97
CA HIS A 264 -15.48 6.79 -1.59
C HIS A 264 -14.29 7.13 -0.67
N GLU A 265 -13.07 6.76 -1.07
CA GLU A 265 -11.84 7.12 -0.31
C GLU A 265 -11.60 8.64 -0.26
N ILE A 266 -11.90 9.37 -1.34
CA ILE A 266 -11.91 10.85 -1.31
C ILE A 266 -12.96 11.36 -0.30
N GLY A 267 -14.13 10.74 -0.27
CA GLY A 267 -15.19 11.04 0.69
C GLY A 267 -14.70 10.97 2.13
N HIS A 268 -13.93 9.94 2.48
CA HIS A 268 -13.30 9.83 3.79
C HIS A 268 -12.35 10.99 4.11
N LEU A 269 -11.46 11.37 3.17
CA LEU A 269 -10.55 12.50 3.38
C LEU A 269 -11.30 13.83 3.55
N VAL A 270 -12.40 14.03 2.83
CA VAL A 270 -13.18 15.26 2.84
C VAL A 270 -14.09 15.34 4.06
N LEU A 271 -14.85 14.28 4.34
CA LEU A 271 -15.90 14.27 5.36
C LEU A 271 -15.38 13.87 6.74
N HIS A 272 -14.31 13.07 6.80
CA HIS A 272 -13.85 12.45 8.04
C HIS A 272 -12.34 12.62 8.28
N PRO A 273 -11.79 13.85 8.21
CA PRO A 273 -10.35 14.09 8.30
C PRO A 273 -9.73 13.68 9.65
N ASN A 274 -10.54 13.49 10.69
CA ASN A 274 -10.09 13.16 12.04
C ASN A 274 -9.87 11.65 12.26
N TYR A 275 -10.15 10.80 11.27
CA TYR A 275 -9.95 9.35 11.37
C TYR A 275 -8.54 8.98 10.91
N SER A 276 -7.85 8.19 11.71
CA SER A 276 -6.46 7.79 11.48
C SER A 276 -6.34 6.83 10.30
N LEU A 277 -7.25 5.85 10.19
CA LEU A 277 -7.38 4.89 9.10
C LEU A 277 -8.86 4.61 8.83
N ILE A 278 -9.23 4.49 7.56
CA ILE A 278 -10.52 3.94 7.13
C ILE A 278 -10.27 2.90 6.02
N LEU A 279 -10.97 1.76 6.10
CA LEU A 279 -10.82 0.61 5.22
C LEU A 279 -12.18 0.26 4.59
N GLU A 280 -12.31 0.43 3.27
CA GLU A 280 -13.50 -0.04 2.56
C GLU A 280 -13.51 -1.57 2.55
N THR A 281 -14.47 -2.18 3.25
CA THR A 281 -14.66 -3.63 3.28
C THR A 281 -16.14 -3.97 3.18
N SER A 282 -16.45 -5.13 2.61
CA SER A 282 -17.84 -5.58 2.43
C SER A 282 -18.60 -5.90 3.74
N GLU A 283 -17.99 -5.70 4.91
CA GLU A 283 -18.51 -6.15 6.22
C GLU A 283 -18.45 -5.06 7.32
N ALA A 284 -18.29 -3.76 6.98
CA ALA A 284 -18.08 -2.72 7.98
C ALA A 284 -19.38 -2.22 8.65
N THR A 285 -19.38 -2.21 10.00
CA THR A 285 -20.46 -1.79 10.91
C THR A 285 -20.31 -0.32 11.40
N LEU A 286 -19.59 0.51 10.64
CA LEU A 286 -19.51 1.96 10.80
C LEU A 286 -20.54 2.64 9.88
N SER A 287 -21.82 2.24 9.97
CA SER A 287 -22.79 2.52 8.90
C SER A 287 -22.84 4.00 8.53
N ASP A 288 -22.82 4.93 9.47
CA ASP A 288 -23.02 6.34 9.13
C ASP A 288 -21.83 6.94 8.35
N ILE A 289 -20.59 6.62 8.73
CA ILE A 289 -19.37 7.08 8.04
C ILE A 289 -19.27 6.44 6.66
N GLU A 290 -19.46 5.13 6.59
CA GLU A 290 -19.44 4.38 5.33
C GLU A 290 -20.58 4.82 4.41
N ASP A 291 -21.77 5.09 4.95
CA ASP A 291 -22.93 5.59 4.22
C ASP A 291 -22.71 7.02 3.74
N GLU A 292 -22.06 7.88 4.53
CA GLU A 292 -21.68 9.23 4.12
C GLU A 292 -20.67 9.20 2.95
N ALA A 293 -19.64 8.36 3.04
CA ALA A 293 -18.68 8.17 1.96
C ALA A 293 -19.29 7.51 0.71
N ASN A 294 -20.20 6.54 0.89
CA ASN A 294 -20.98 5.93 -0.19
C ASN A 294 -21.84 6.98 -0.90
N LYS A 295 -22.62 7.77 -0.15
CA LYS A 295 -23.44 8.85 -0.70
C LYS A 295 -22.59 9.90 -1.40
N PHE A 296 -21.42 10.24 -0.84
CA PHE A 296 -20.47 11.15 -1.46
C PHE A 296 -20.01 10.64 -2.84
N SER A 297 -19.60 9.37 -2.92
CA SER A 297 -19.22 8.73 -4.18
C SER A 297 -20.39 8.66 -5.18
N GLU A 298 -21.57 8.22 -4.74
CA GLU A 298 -22.79 8.17 -5.57
C GLU A 298 -23.10 9.54 -6.18
N ASN A 299 -23.13 10.59 -5.36
CA ASN A 299 -23.49 11.94 -5.80
C ASN A 299 -22.43 12.59 -6.69
N ILE A 300 -21.15 12.29 -6.50
CA ILE A 300 -20.10 12.76 -7.43
C ILE A 300 -20.28 12.08 -8.78
N LEU A 301 -20.46 10.76 -8.80
CA LEU A 301 -20.51 10.00 -10.04
C LEU A 301 -21.82 10.25 -10.80
N ILE A 302 -22.95 10.23 -10.10
CA ILE A 302 -24.29 10.51 -10.62
C ILE A 302 -24.94 11.59 -9.72
N PRO A 303 -24.84 12.87 -10.11
CA PRO A 303 -25.45 13.96 -9.35
C PRO A 303 -26.94 13.76 -9.15
N THR A 304 -27.44 14.20 -8.00
CA THR A 304 -28.81 13.92 -7.54
C THR A 304 -29.88 14.41 -8.53
N GLU A 305 -29.61 15.46 -9.33
CA GLU A 305 -30.54 15.91 -10.36
C GLU A 305 -30.83 14.86 -11.46
N TYR A 306 -29.95 13.86 -11.63
CA TYR A 306 -30.09 12.78 -12.61
C TYR A 306 -30.71 11.50 -12.04
N GLU A 307 -30.96 11.40 -10.73
CA GLU A 307 -31.47 10.18 -10.09
C GLU A 307 -32.81 9.73 -10.69
N ARG A 308 -33.71 10.68 -10.98
CA ARG A 308 -35.00 10.39 -11.64
C ARG A 308 -34.85 9.88 -13.07
N GLU A 309 -33.80 10.30 -13.77
CA GLU A 309 -33.50 9.82 -15.12
C GLU A 309 -32.92 8.41 -15.06
N LEU A 310 -32.03 8.16 -14.09
CA LEU A 310 -31.47 6.84 -13.80
C LEU A 310 -32.55 5.79 -13.48
N GLN A 311 -33.51 6.11 -12.62
CA GLN A 311 -34.60 5.21 -12.20
C GLN A 311 -35.56 4.80 -13.33
N LYS A 312 -35.59 5.55 -14.44
CA LYS A 312 -36.43 5.22 -15.61
C LYS A 312 -35.77 4.24 -16.56
N LEU A 313 -34.45 4.03 -16.43
CA LEU A 313 -33.70 3.11 -17.27
C LEU A 313 -33.99 1.65 -16.86
N ASN A 314 -33.74 0.73 -17.78
CA ASN A 314 -33.85 -0.71 -17.53
C ASN A 314 -32.80 -1.48 -18.34
N SER A 315 -32.75 -2.80 -18.17
CA SER A 315 -31.73 -3.66 -18.77
C SER A 315 -31.76 -3.72 -20.31
N THR A 316 -32.84 -3.27 -20.94
CA THR A 316 -33.00 -3.22 -22.40
C THR A 316 -32.71 -1.83 -22.99
N ASP A 317 -32.67 -0.79 -22.16
CA ASP A 317 -32.49 0.61 -22.61
C ASP A 317 -31.02 1.00 -22.77
N LEU A 318 -30.33 0.32 -23.68
CA LEU A 318 -28.93 0.59 -23.99
C LEU A 318 -28.72 2.06 -24.42
N ARG A 319 -29.62 2.60 -25.25
CA ARG A 319 -29.48 3.97 -25.78
C ARG A 319 -29.65 5.00 -24.66
N GLY A 320 -30.62 4.82 -23.77
CA GLY A 320 -30.82 5.68 -22.60
C GLY A 320 -29.60 5.70 -21.68
N ILE A 321 -29.02 4.53 -21.38
CA ILE A 321 -27.81 4.41 -20.55
C ILE A 321 -26.64 5.18 -21.17
N LEU A 322 -26.35 4.97 -22.46
CA LEU A 322 -25.27 5.68 -23.16
C LEU A 322 -25.50 7.19 -23.22
N LYS A 323 -26.76 7.61 -23.41
CA LYS A 323 -27.14 9.03 -23.44
C LYS A 323 -26.94 9.66 -22.07
N LEU A 324 -27.35 8.99 -20.99
CA LEU A 324 -27.20 9.47 -19.63
C LEU A 324 -25.71 9.59 -19.25
N ALA A 325 -24.91 8.55 -19.50
CA ALA A 325 -23.47 8.58 -19.24
C ALA A 325 -22.78 9.77 -19.95
N ARG A 326 -23.11 10.02 -21.22
CA ARG A 326 -22.60 11.16 -21.98
C ARG A 326 -23.06 12.50 -21.41
N LYS A 327 -24.34 12.61 -21.03
CA LYS A 327 -24.95 13.82 -20.46
C LYS A 327 -24.30 14.20 -19.12
N ILE A 328 -24.09 13.20 -18.27
CA ILE A 328 -23.49 13.34 -16.94
C ILE A 328 -21.97 13.53 -17.04
N GLY A 329 -21.33 13.00 -18.09
CA GLY A 329 -19.90 13.14 -18.34
C GLY A 329 -19.04 12.08 -17.64
N VAL A 330 -19.55 10.86 -17.50
CA VAL A 330 -18.86 9.71 -16.87
C VAL A 330 -18.78 8.50 -17.81
N SER A 331 -18.04 7.46 -17.41
CA SER A 331 -18.01 6.19 -18.15
C SER A 331 -19.39 5.52 -18.20
N ASN A 332 -19.63 4.71 -19.23
CA ASN A 332 -20.83 3.89 -19.30
C ASN A 332 -20.88 2.86 -18.17
N GLY A 333 -19.72 2.33 -17.79
CA GLY A 333 -19.58 1.35 -16.71
C GLY A 333 -20.13 1.87 -15.39
N ILE A 334 -19.84 3.12 -15.04
CA ILE A 334 -20.34 3.77 -13.82
C ILE A 334 -21.86 3.79 -13.76
N VAL A 335 -22.54 4.18 -14.85
CA VAL A 335 -24.02 4.18 -14.91
C VAL A 335 -24.56 2.76 -14.75
N VAL A 336 -23.94 1.77 -15.41
CA VAL A 336 -24.32 0.36 -15.26
C VAL A 336 -24.10 -0.14 -13.84
N GLY A 337 -22.97 0.20 -13.21
CA GLY A 337 -22.65 -0.16 -11.84
C GLY A 337 -23.69 0.37 -10.86
N GLN A 338 -24.09 1.64 -11.02
CA GLN A 338 -25.13 2.25 -10.20
C GLN A 338 -26.51 1.63 -10.40
N LEU A 339 -26.91 1.33 -11.64
CA LEU A 339 -28.15 0.60 -11.91
C LEU A 339 -28.16 -0.81 -11.28
N GLN A 340 -27.01 -1.50 -11.30
CA GLN A 340 -26.86 -2.83 -10.68
C GLN A 340 -26.85 -2.76 -9.15
N HIS A 341 -26.21 -1.74 -8.58
CA HIS A 341 -26.16 -1.50 -7.14
C HIS A 341 -27.56 -1.22 -6.58
N LYS A 342 -28.30 -0.30 -7.22
CA LYS A 342 -29.68 0.06 -6.88
C LYS A 342 -30.72 -0.99 -7.29
N SER A 343 -30.28 -2.14 -7.81
CA SER A 343 -31.14 -3.26 -8.24
C SER A 343 -32.20 -2.88 -9.30
N ILE A 344 -31.97 -1.80 -10.06
CA ILE A 344 -32.81 -1.39 -11.19
C ILE A 344 -32.61 -2.37 -12.36
N ILE A 345 -31.39 -2.90 -12.51
CA ILE A 345 -31.08 -3.98 -13.44
C ILE A 345 -30.35 -5.13 -12.72
N PRO A 346 -30.43 -6.38 -13.23
CA PRO A 346 -29.69 -7.50 -12.66
C PRO A 346 -28.17 -7.29 -12.68
N LYS A 347 -27.45 -7.78 -11.66
CA LYS A 347 -25.96 -7.74 -11.58
C LYS A 347 -25.23 -8.43 -12.75
N SER A 348 -25.91 -9.28 -13.52
CA SER A 348 -25.40 -9.92 -14.73
C SER A 348 -25.62 -9.10 -16.00
N ALA A 349 -26.55 -8.15 -15.99
CA ALA A 349 -26.95 -7.40 -17.17
C ALA A 349 -25.89 -6.38 -17.59
N LEU A 350 -25.73 -6.19 -18.91
CA LEU A 350 -24.96 -5.10 -19.51
C LEU A 350 -23.49 -4.97 -19.08
N ARG A 351 -22.87 -6.04 -18.56
CA ARG A 351 -21.44 -6.07 -18.19
C ARG A 351 -20.50 -5.64 -19.32
N LYS A 352 -20.89 -5.87 -20.57
CA LYS A 352 -20.17 -5.45 -21.79
C LYS A 352 -19.98 -3.93 -21.94
N LEU A 353 -20.71 -3.12 -21.17
CA LEU A 353 -20.56 -1.66 -21.17
C LEU A 353 -19.57 -1.16 -20.12
N LYS A 354 -19.12 -2.05 -19.22
CA LYS A 354 -18.04 -1.77 -18.27
C LYS A 354 -16.70 -1.95 -18.96
N VAL A 355 -15.72 -1.15 -18.57
CA VAL A 355 -14.33 -1.32 -18.99
C VAL A 355 -13.68 -2.27 -18.01
N SER A 356 -13.06 -3.33 -18.53
CA SER A 356 -12.26 -4.26 -17.71
C SER A 356 -10.78 -3.87 -17.75
N TYR A 357 -10.14 -3.92 -16.59
CA TYR A 357 -8.73 -3.64 -16.42
C TYR A 357 -7.91 -4.93 -16.28
N SER A 358 -6.60 -4.84 -16.46
CA SER A 358 -5.69 -5.94 -16.20
C SER A 358 -4.50 -5.48 -15.38
N TRP A 359 -3.96 -6.37 -14.55
CA TRP A 359 -2.73 -6.09 -13.80
C TRP A 359 -1.51 -5.87 -14.69
N LYS A 360 -1.53 -6.33 -15.94
CA LYS A 360 -0.43 -6.05 -16.89
C LYS A 360 -0.34 -4.56 -17.19
N ASP A 361 -1.48 -3.89 -17.32
CA ASP A 361 -1.55 -2.46 -17.61
C ASP A 361 -1.23 -1.63 -16.36
N LEU A 362 -1.52 -2.16 -15.17
CA LEU A 362 -1.30 -1.48 -13.88
C LEU A 362 0.14 -1.58 -13.36
N VAL A 363 0.88 -2.63 -13.72
CA VAL A 363 2.27 -2.86 -13.27
C VAL A 363 3.29 -2.00 -14.04
N ILE A 364 2.90 -1.40 -15.17
CA ILE A 364 3.74 -0.51 -15.98
C ILE A 364 3.85 0.90 -15.34
N LEU A 365 3.10 1.16 -14.26
CA LEU A 365 2.92 2.45 -13.59
C LEU A 365 3.53 2.48 -12.19
#